data_AF-A0A060I2U0-F1
#
_entry.id   AF-A0A060I2U0-F1
#
_cell.length_a   1.000
_cell.length_b   1.000
_cell.length_c   1.000
_cell.angle_alpha   90.00
_cell.angle_beta   90.00
_cell.angle_gamma   90.00
#
_symmetry.space_group_name_H-M   'P 1'
#
loop_
_entity.id
_entity.type
_entity.pdbx_description
1 polymer ?
#
loop_
_entity_poly.entity_id
_entity_poly.type
_entity_poly.pdbx_seq_one_letter_code
_entity_poly.pdbx_strand_id
1 'polypeptide(L)'
;MRRLVAAIILITLWAASAETSSAAMWLVRGPGNTSMAADPACKAREVKAPDESHLWIDCWIAEKHVTLLIASVAPFVANDFTHRNAREFFAKITAGTEWSALKDSASFFGGSSFPGFEPFAQMRLIGRLCEPGKQCARAEEKLVAFKVLGTARMTVALIAMGDVEQKEYIVKGKSVATYRYFPDPISTMIDTFNFATIQNPPY
;
A
#
# COMPACT_ATOMS: atom_id res chain seq x y z
N MET A 1 8.28 14.40 -54.15
CA MET A 1 9.13 13.93 -53.03
C MET A 1 8.84 14.59 -51.68
N ARG A 2 8.59 15.92 -51.59
CA ARG A 2 8.31 16.62 -50.31
C ARG A 2 7.06 16.16 -49.54
N ARG A 3 6.02 15.65 -50.20
CA ARG A 3 4.76 15.25 -49.54
C ARG A 3 4.81 13.89 -48.82
N LEU A 4 5.75 13.01 -49.17
CA LEU A 4 5.89 11.71 -48.50
C LEU A 4 6.59 11.82 -47.13
N VAL A 5 7.50 12.79 -46.96
CA VAL A 5 8.26 12.97 -45.71
C VAL A 5 7.37 13.51 -44.59
N ALA A 6 6.40 14.37 -44.92
CA ALA A 6 5.47 14.94 -43.94
C ALA A 6 4.51 13.91 -43.33
N ALA A 7 4.10 12.90 -44.11
CA ALA A 7 3.20 11.85 -43.63
C ALA A 7 3.87 10.91 -42.61
N ILE A 8 5.17 10.62 -42.80
CA ILE A 8 5.93 9.75 -41.89
C ILE A 8 6.12 10.43 -40.53
N ILE A 9 6.35 11.75 -40.52
CA ILE A 9 6.53 12.53 -39.29
C ILE A 9 5.20 12.65 -38.50
N LEU A 10 4.06 12.73 -39.18
CA LEU A 10 2.76 12.80 -38.51
C LEU A 10 2.37 11.48 -37.81
N ILE A 11 2.79 10.34 -38.37
CA ILE A 11 2.53 9.01 -37.81
C ILE A 11 3.43 8.75 -36.58
N THR A 12 4.67 9.23 -36.60
CA THR A 12 5.57 9.12 -35.43
C THR A 12 5.16 10.05 -34.28
N LEU A 13 4.61 11.24 -34.57
CA LEU A 13 4.09 12.13 -33.51
C LEU A 13 2.81 11.60 -32.84
N TRP A 14 1.97 10.84 -33.55
CA TRP A 14 0.82 10.18 -32.93
C TRP A 14 1.20 8.96 -32.09
N ALA A 15 2.25 8.23 -32.46
CA ALA A 15 2.78 7.13 -31.66
C ALA A 15 3.44 7.61 -30.36
N ALA A 16 3.98 8.84 -30.33
CA ALA A 16 4.59 9.42 -29.13
C ALA A 16 3.59 10.09 -28.16
N SER A 17 2.31 10.22 -28.54
CA SER A 17 1.28 10.88 -27.70
C SER A 17 0.28 9.91 -27.07
N ALA A 18 0.52 8.59 -27.15
CA ALA A 18 -0.34 7.57 -26.56
C ALA A 18 0.17 7.01 -25.22
N GLU A 19 1.22 7.60 -24.64
CA GLU A 19 1.66 7.29 -23.27
C GLU A 19 0.86 8.08 -22.23
N THR A 20 -0.46 7.93 -22.27
CA THR A 20 -1.34 8.03 -21.10
C THR A 20 -2.47 7.03 -21.29
N SER A 21 -2.08 5.77 -21.52
CA SER A 21 -2.98 4.66 -21.26
C SER A 21 -3.26 4.67 -19.77
N SER A 22 -4.42 5.21 -19.36
CA SER A 22 -5.03 4.85 -18.10
C SER A 22 -5.39 3.36 -18.22
N ALA A 23 -4.38 2.51 -18.05
CA ALA A 23 -4.58 1.08 -18.09
C ALA A 23 -5.59 0.76 -16.98
N ALA A 24 -6.70 0.10 -17.36
CA ALA A 24 -7.80 -0.14 -16.44
C ALA A 24 -7.26 -0.91 -15.22
N MET A 25 -7.50 -0.38 -14.01
CA MET A 25 -7.15 -1.07 -12.77
C MET A 25 -7.75 -2.48 -12.78
N TRP A 26 -6.97 -3.46 -12.35
CA TRP A 26 -7.41 -4.85 -12.28
C TRP A 26 -7.78 -5.24 -10.85
N LEU A 27 -8.60 -6.26 -10.67
CA LEU A 27 -9.08 -6.67 -9.36
C LEU A 27 -8.16 -7.74 -8.75
N VAL A 28 -7.54 -7.41 -7.63
CA VAL A 28 -6.86 -8.38 -6.77
C VAL A 28 -7.88 -9.04 -5.86
N ARG A 29 -7.84 -10.37 -5.75
CA ARG A 29 -8.55 -11.14 -4.73
C ARG A 29 -7.53 -11.66 -3.73
N GLY A 30 -7.72 -11.30 -2.46
CA GLY A 30 -6.83 -11.69 -1.37
C GLY A 30 -7.48 -12.71 -0.42
N PRO A 31 -6.69 -13.19 0.56
CA PRO A 31 -7.18 -14.01 1.66
C PRO A 31 -8.44 -13.45 2.34
N GLY A 32 -9.28 -14.32 2.87
CA GLY A 32 -10.48 -13.93 3.61
C GLY A 32 -11.54 -13.19 2.77
N ASN A 33 -11.59 -13.46 1.46
CA ASN A 33 -12.47 -12.78 0.52
C ASN A 33 -12.27 -11.25 0.52
N THR A 34 -11.02 -10.81 0.65
CA THR A 34 -10.67 -9.40 0.48
C THR A 34 -10.46 -9.09 -1.00
N SER A 35 -10.56 -7.81 -1.34
CA SER A 35 -10.31 -7.32 -2.68
C SER A 35 -9.71 -5.93 -2.68
N MET A 36 -9.00 -5.60 -3.74
CA MET A 36 -8.34 -4.34 -3.95
C MET A 36 -8.26 -4.04 -5.45
N ALA A 37 -8.45 -2.78 -5.85
CA ALA A 37 -8.14 -2.35 -7.21
C ALA A 37 -6.62 -2.18 -7.31
N ALA A 38 -5.98 -2.78 -8.30
CA ALA A 38 -4.54 -2.76 -8.50
C ALA A 38 -4.16 -2.05 -9.80
N ASP A 39 -3.07 -1.30 -9.73
CA ASP A 39 -2.50 -0.66 -10.90
C ASP A 39 -1.92 -1.72 -11.85
N PRO A 40 -2.03 -1.56 -13.18
CA PRO A 40 -1.45 -2.49 -14.15
C PRO A 40 0.09 -2.58 -14.13
N ALA A 41 0.78 -1.60 -13.54
CA ALA A 41 2.22 -1.67 -13.27
C ALA A 41 2.57 -2.59 -12.08
N CYS A 42 1.57 -3.11 -11.36
CA CYS A 42 1.75 -4.04 -10.26
C CYS A 42 1.63 -5.50 -10.72
N LYS A 43 2.44 -6.38 -10.12
CA LYS A 43 2.44 -7.81 -10.40
C LYS A 43 2.43 -8.61 -9.10
N ALA A 44 1.57 -9.62 -9.03
CA ALA A 44 1.62 -10.60 -7.95
C ALA A 44 2.94 -11.40 -8.04
N ARG A 45 3.60 -11.65 -6.91
CA ARG A 45 4.76 -12.54 -6.90
C ARG A 45 4.28 -13.99 -6.97
N GLU A 46 4.96 -14.80 -7.77
CA GLU A 46 4.80 -16.26 -7.77
C GLU A 46 5.55 -16.89 -6.58
N VAL A 47 5.16 -16.53 -5.36
CA VAL A 47 5.66 -17.19 -4.15
C VAL A 47 4.62 -18.23 -3.77
N LYS A 48 4.97 -19.53 -3.88
CA LYS A 48 4.16 -20.61 -3.31
C LYS A 48 4.22 -20.51 -1.80
N ALA A 49 3.30 -19.76 -1.19
CA ALA A 49 3.09 -19.85 0.24
C ALA A 49 2.60 -21.27 0.58
N PRO A 50 3.08 -21.90 1.68
CA PRO A 50 2.64 -23.24 2.08
C PRO A 50 1.13 -23.31 2.34
N ASP A 51 0.55 -22.18 2.70
CA ASP A 51 -0.85 -21.90 2.93
C ASP A 51 -1.22 -20.65 2.11
N GLU A 52 -2.41 -20.59 1.50
CA GLU A 52 -2.91 -19.43 0.73
C GLU A 52 -3.17 -18.19 1.61
N SER A 53 -2.47 -18.07 2.75
CA SER A 53 -2.63 -17.03 3.76
C SER A 53 -1.89 -15.75 3.40
N HIS A 54 -0.97 -15.76 2.42
CA HIS A 54 -0.17 -14.60 2.01
C HIS A 54 -0.27 -14.36 0.50
N LEU A 55 -0.40 -13.11 0.11
CA LEU A 55 -0.31 -12.64 -1.27
C LEU A 55 0.65 -11.45 -1.34
N TRP A 56 1.71 -11.59 -2.14
CA TRP A 56 2.68 -10.54 -2.40
C TRP A 56 2.42 -9.85 -3.73
N ILE A 57 2.57 -8.53 -3.75
CA ILE A 57 2.42 -7.71 -4.95
C ILE A 57 3.56 -6.71 -5.00
N ASP A 58 4.29 -6.67 -6.11
CA ASP A 58 5.30 -5.63 -6.36
C ASP A 58 4.80 -4.65 -7.40
N CYS A 59 5.00 -3.37 -7.15
CA CYS A 59 4.62 -2.27 -8.03
C CYS A 59 5.84 -1.42 -8.38
N TRP A 60 5.98 -1.13 -9.67
CA TRP A 60 7.00 -0.22 -10.20
C TRP A 60 6.32 0.95 -10.89
N ILE A 61 6.17 2.08 -10.19
CA ILE A 61 5.39 3.24 -10.65
C ILE A 61 6.29 4.46 -10.65
N ALA A 62 6.53 5.05 -11.83
CA ALA A 62 7.37 6.26 -11.98
C ALA A 62 8.71 6.16 -11.22
N GLU A 63 9.46 5.07 -11.45
CA GLU A 63 10.74 4.74 -10.78
C GLU A 63 10.66 4.45 -9.27
N LYS A 64 9.45 4.43 -8.68
CA LYS A 64 9.22 4.05 -7.29
C LYS A 64 8.89 2.57 -7.19
N HIS A 65 9.55 1.89 -6.25
CA HIS A 65 9.26 0.51 -5.93
C HIS A 65 8.48 0.42 -4.62
N VAL A 66 7.29 -0.17 -4.69
CA VAL A 66 6.46 -0.47 -3.52
C VAL A 66 6.08 -1.94 -3.54
N THR A 67 6.35 -2.63 -2.44
CA THR A 67 5.90 -3.99 -2.20
C THR A 67 4.70 -3.97 -1.26
N LEU A 68 3.70 -4.77 -1.57
CA LEU A 68 2.52 -4.99 -0.77
C LEU A 68 2.44 -6.46 -0.33
N LEU A 69 1.98 -6.68 0.89
CA LEU A 69 1.65 -7.97 1.46
C LEU A 69 0.20 -7.94 1.93
N ILE A 70 -0.64 -8.83 1.39
CA ILE A 70 -1.94 -9.15 1.97
C ILE A 70 -1.78 -10.46 2.74
N ALA A 71 -2.12 -10.47 4.02
CA ALA A 71 -2.00 -11.67 4.83
C ALA A 71 -3.22 -11.87 5.73
N SER A 72 -3.64 -13.13 5.88
CA SER A 72 -4.65 -13.55 6.85
C SER A 72 -4.00 -14.20 8.05
N VAL A 73 -4.45 -13.83 9.24
CA VAL A 73 -4.04 -14.41 10.51
C VAL A 73 -5.27 -14.83 11.31
N ALA A 74 -5.05 -15.55 12.41
CA ALA A 74 -6.11 -15.90 13.34
C ALA A 74 -6.90 -14.65 13.79
N PRO A 75 -8.22 -14.77 14.04
CA PRO A 75 -9.05 -13.64 14.44
C PRO A 75 -8.55 -13.01 15.74
N PHE A 76 -8.46 -11.68 15.74
CA PHE A 76 -8.32 -10.88 16.95
C PHE A 76 -9.68 -10.55 17.55
N VAL A 77 -9.71 -10.01 18.78
CA VAL A 77 -10.95 -9.44 19.32
C VAL A 77 -11.12 -8.00 18.87
N ALA A 78 -12.36 -7.50 18.79
CA ALA A 78 -12.65 -6.17 18.28
C ALA A 78 -11.87 -5.04 18.99
N ASN A 79 -11.66 -5.18 20.30
CA ASN A 79 -10.92 -4.22 21.13
C ASN A 79 -9.42 -4.22 20.87
N ASP A 80 -8.89 -5.18 20.12
CA ASP A 80 -7.47 -5.21 19.77
C ASP A 80 -7.13 -4.22 18.64
N PHE A 81 -8.13 -3.78 17.87
CA PHE A 81 -7.97 -2.87 16.72
C PHE A 81 -7.72 -1.44 17.18
N THR A 82 -6.52 -1.21 17.73
CA THR A 82 -6.09 0.08 18.25
C THR A 82 -4.65 0.36 17.84
N HIS A 83 -4.32 1.64 17.66
CA HIS A 83 -2.96 2.07 17.37
C HIS A 83 -1.92 1.54 18.38
N ARG A 84 -2.29 1.30 19.64
CA ARG A 84 -1.36 0.77 20.67
C ARG A 84 -0.89 -0.64 20.36
N ASN A 85 -1.73 -1.44 19.70
CA ASN A 85 -1.42 -2.82 19.33
C ASN A 85 -0.79 -2.94 17.94
N ALA A 86 -0.59 -1.82 17.22
CA ALA A 86 -0.07 -1.80 15.85
C ALA A 86 1.18 -2.67 15.64
N ARG A 87 2.15 -2.58 16.57
CA ARG A 87 3.40 -3.34 16.49
C ARG A 87 3.18 -4.84 16.68
N GLU A 88 2.27 -5.24 17.58
CA GLU A 88 1.92 -6.64 17.78
C GLU A 88 1.22 -7.22 16.55
N PHE A 89 0.26 -6.47 15.99
CA PHE A 89 -0.39 -6.84 14.73
C PHE A 89 0.63 -7.00 13.61
N PHE A 90 1.51 -6.00 13.41
CA PHE A 90 2.54 -6.04 12.39
C PHE A 90 3.45 -7.26 12.55
N ALA A 91 3.89 -7.57 13.77
CA ALA A 91 4.72 -8.72 14.06
C ALA A 91 4.00 -10.05 13.78
N LYS A 92 2.73 -10.19 14.18
CA LYS A 92 1.93 -11.39 13.91
C LYS A 92 1.67 -11.59 12.42
N ILE A 93 1.39 -10.52 11.69
CA ILE A 93 1.05 -10.53 10.26
C ILE A 93 2.28 -10.77 9.39
N THR A 94 3.46 -10.28 9.80
CA THR A 94 4.70 -10.49 9.04
C THR A 94 5.45 -11.76 9.44
N ALA A 95 5.01 -12.47 10.47
CA ALA A 95 5.65 -13.71 10.93
C ALA A 95 5.76 -14.75 9.80
N GLY A 96 6.94 -15.35 9.66
CA GLY A 96 7.20 -16.33 8.60
C GLY A 96 7.47 -15.72 7.22
N THR A 97 7.49 -14.40 7.10
CA THR A 97 7.83 -13.69 5.86
C THR A 97 9.20 -13.01 5.92
N GLU A 98 9.67 -12.52 4.77
CA GLU A 98 10.87 -11.67 4.67
C GLU A 98 10.79 -10.39 5.53
N TRP A 99 9.59 -9.97 5.92
CA TRP A 99 9.37 -8.79 6.76
C TRP A 99 9.37 -9.07 8.27
N SER A 100 9.49 -10.34 8.70
CA SER A 100 9.53 -10.70 10.13
C SER A 100 10.59 -9.94 10.92
N ALA A 101 11.72 -9.63 10.29
CA ALA A 101 12.84 -8.90 10.92
C ALA A 101 12.56 -7.41 11.13
N LEU A 102 11.52 -6.84 10.49
CA LEU A 102 11.23 -5.40 10.50
C LEU A 102 10.36 -4.96 11.69
N LYS A 103 9.95 -5.88 12.56
CA LYS A 103 9.04 -5.61 13.69
C LYS A 103 9.53 -4.49 14.64
N ASP A 104 10.84 -4.32 14.75
CA ASP A 104 11.47 -3.33 15.64
C ASP A 104 11.81 -2.03 14.90
N SER A 105 11.75 -2.07 13.56
CA SER A 105 12.03 -0.95 12.65
C SER A 105 10.76 -0.18 12.27
N ALA A 106 9.59 -0.83 12.27
CA ALA A 106 8.33 -0.18 11.93
C ALA A 106 7.84 0.74 13.06
N SER A 107 7.80 2.04 12.78
CA SER A 107 7.28 3.06 13.70
C SER A 107 6.01 3.70 13.13
N PHE A 108 4.86 3.45 13.75
CA PHE A 108 3.57 4.03 13.38
C PHE A 108 3.32 5.33 14.15
N PHE A 109 2.96 6.40 13.43
CA PHE A 109 2.81 7.74 14.01
C PHE A 109 1.47 8.41 13.68
N GLY A 110 0.67 7.83 12.78
CA GLY A 110 -0.62 8.38 12.40
C GLY A 110 -1.56 7.31 11.90
N GLY A 111 -2.85 7.66 11.83
CA GLY A 111 -3.89 6.74 11.37
C GLY A 111 -5.19 6.86 12.13
N SER A 112 -6.07 5.89 11.90
CA SER A 112 -7.37 5.74 12.55
C SER A 112 -7.60 4.30 12.98
N SER A 113 -8.50 4.12 13.95
CA SER A 113 -8.88 2.83 14.49
C SER A 113 -10.37 2.86 14.81
N PHE A 114 -11.08 1.84 14.35
CA PHE A 114 -12.51 1.64 14.56
C PHE A 114 -12.68 0.25 15.19
N PRO A 115 -12.64 0.17 16.53
CA PRO A 115 -12.86 -1.08 17.24
C PRO A 115 -14.35 -1.41 17.23
N GLY A 116 -14.73 -2.49 16.55
CA GLY A 116 -16.11 -2.99 16.50
C GLY A 116 -16.37 -3.80 15.24
N PHE A 117 -16.99 -4.99 15.36
CA PHE A 117 -17.23 -5.87 14.20
C PHE A 117 -18.48 -5.54 13.39
N GLU A 118 -19.02 -4.33 13.53
CA GLU A 118 -20.18 -3.87 12.77
C GLU A 118 -19.75 -2.72 11.83
N PRO A 119 -19.63 -2.94 10.50
CA PRO A 119 -19.68 -4.24 9.81
C PRO A 119 -18.40 -5.07 9.94
N PHE A 120 -17.30 -4.47 10.39
CA PHE A 120 -16.01 -5.09 10.70
C PHE A 120 -15.13 -4.10 11.45
N ALA A 121 -14.16 -4.60 12.21
CA ALA A 121 -13.19 -3.76 12.90
C ALA A 121 -12.10 -3.35 11.93
N GLN A 122 -11.61 -2.13 12.04
CA GLN A 122 -10.59 -1.62 11.14
C GLN A 122 -9.52 -0.83 11.88
N MET A 123 -8.28 -1.00 11.44
CA MET A 123 -7.16 -0.15 11.83
C MET A 123 -6.42 0.27 10.56
N ARG A 124 -6.26 1.57 10.32
CA ARG A 124 -5.49 2.11 9.19
C ARG A 124 -4.40 3.01 9.72
N LEU A 125 -3.15 2.61 9.54
CA LEU A 125 -1.99 3.29 10.10
C LEU A 125 -1.00 3.69 9.01
N ILE A 126 -0.28 4.77 9.30
CA ILE A 126 0.87 5.23 8.54
C ILE A 126 2.07 5.24 9.49
N GLY A 127 3.18 4.72 8.98
CA GLY A 127 4.44 4.62 9.69
C GLY A 127 5.64 4.83 8.78
N ARG A 128 6.83 4.66 9.37
CA ARG A 128 8.12 4.65 8.68
C ARG A 128 8.89 3.41 9.08
N LEU A 129 9.71 2.90 8.15
CA LEU A 129 10.78 1.97 8.50
C LEU A 129 12.01 2.77 8.94
N CYS A 130 12.48 2.47 10.13
CA CYS A 130 13.67 3.07 10.70
C CYS A 130 14.78 2.02 10.73
N GLU A 131 16.00 2.41 10.39
CA GLU A 131 17.13 1.52 10.56
C GLU A 131 17.22 1.05 12.03
N PRO A 132 17.48 -0.25 12.29
CA PRO A 132 17.62 -0.76 13.64
C PRO A 132 18.61 0.08 14.46
N GLY A 133 18.17 0.57 15.63
CA GLY A 133 19.00 1.38 16.52
C GLY A 133 19.16 2.86 16.13
N LYS A 134 18.53 3.34 15.06
CA LYS A 134 18.52 4.77 14.67
C LYS A 134 17.17 5.43 14.96
N GLN A 135 17.20 6.72 15.30
CA GLN A 135 15.98 7.53 15.36
C GLN A 135 15.41 7.77 13.96
N CYS A 136 14.10 7.59 13.83
CA CYS A 136 13.33 7.66 12.58
C CYS A 136 13.34 9.02 11.86
N ALA A 137 13.96 10.05 12.42
CA ALA A 137 13.93 11.41 11.88
C ALA A 137 14.87 11.63 10.67
N ARG A 138 15.72 10.66 10.31
CA ARG A 138 16.79 10.84 9.30
C ARG A 138 17.15 9.63 8.43
N ALA A 139 16.55 8.45 8.60
CA ALA A 139 16.92 7.28 7.79
C ALA A 139 16.23 7.34 6.41
N GLU A 140 16.81 6.75 5.36
CA GLU A 140 16.25 6.67 4.01
C GLU A 140 14.78 6.18 4.06
N GLU A 141 13.84 7.13 4.04
CA GLU A 141 12.51 6.93 4.63
C GLU A 141 11.61 6.13 3.68
N LYS A 142 11.55 4.82 3.88
CA LYS A 142 10.43 4.01 3.37
C LYS A 142 9.20 4.26 4.25
N LEU A 143 8.08 4.58 3.61
CA LEU A 143 6.80 4.72 4.29
C LEU A 143 6.14 3.35 4.41
N VAL A 144 5.39 3.17 5.49
CA VAL A 144 4.62 1.96 5.76
C VAL A 144 3.15 2.35 5.85
N ALA A 145 2.30 1.83 4.98
CA ALA A 145 0.87 1.81 5.22
C ALA A 145 0.47 0.45 5.76
N PHE A 146 -0.30 0.45 6.84
CA PHE A 146 -0.75 -0.77 7.49
C PHE A 146 -2.25 -0.71 7.74
N LYS A 147 -3.02 -1.48 6.97
CA LYS A 147 -4.48 -1.54 7.05
C LYS A 147 -4.89 -2.93 7.47
N VAL A 148 -5.58 -3.06 8.60
CA VAL A 148 -6.06 -4.32 9.17
C VAL A 148 -7.58 -4.29 9.20
N LEU A 149 -8.20 -5.37 8.76
CA LEU A 149 -9.64 -5.60 8.73
C LEU A 149 -9.95 -6.86 9.55
N GLY A 150 -10.95 -6.80 10.42
CA GLY A 150 -11.30 -7.87 11.33
C GLY A 150 -12.78 -8.16 11.36
N THR A 151 -13.12 -9.44 11.36
CA THR A 151 -14.45 -9.94 11.72
C THR A 151 -14.32 -10.87 12.91
N ALA A 152 -15.44 -11.33 13.46
CA ALA A 152 -15.45 -12.37 14.49
C ALA A 152 -14.78 -13.69 14.06
N ARG A 153 -14.54 -13.91 12.76
CA ARG A 153 -14.02 -15.17 12.22
C ARG A 153 -12.61 -15.08 11.67
N MET A 154 -12.15 -13.89 11.31
CA MET A 154 -10.85 -13.73 10.65
C MET A 154 -10.29 -12.32 10.78
N THR A 155 -8.98 -12.20 10.64
CA THR A 155 -8.30 -10.91 10.50
C THR A 155 -7.42 -10.96 9.27
N VAL A 156 -7.56 -9.96 8.40
CA VAL A 156 -6.76 -9.81 7.19
C VAL A 156 -6.11 -8.44 7.22
N ALA A 157 -4.86 -8.36 6.78
CA ALA A 157 -4.14 -7.11 6.70
C ALA A 157 -3.52 -6.90 5.34
N LEU A 158 -3.43 -5.63 4.95
CA LEU A 158 -2.60 -5.11 3.88
C LEU A 158 -1.46 -4.30 4.51
N ILE A 159 -0.23 -4.66 4.20
CA ILE A 159 0.96 -3.86 4.47
C ILE A 159 1.52 -3.40 3.12
N ALA A 160 1.72 -2.10 2.93
CA ALA A 160 2.47 -1.55 1.80
C ALA A 160 3.73 -0.86 2.32
N MET A 161 4.88 -1.20 1.74
CA MET A 161 6.18 -0.64 2.11
C MET A 161 7.01 -0.36 0.88
N GLY A 162 7.62 0.82 0.82
CA GLY A 162 8.47 1.18 -0.30
C GLY A 162 8.78 2.65 -0.41
N ASP A 163 9.16 3.03 -1.62
CA ASP A 163 9.54 4.38 -1.97
C ASP A 163 8.34 5.34 -1.96
N VAL A 164 8.63 6.61 -1.76
CA VAL A 164 7.62 7.66 -1.64
C VAL A 164 7.90 8.84 -2.57
N GLU A 165 6.83 9.57 -2.85
CA GLU A 165 6.91 10.93 -3.35
C GLU A 165 7.15 11.90 -2.20
N GLN A 166 7.77 13.05 -2.51
CA GLN A 166 8.03 14.11 -1.55
C GLN A 166 7.50 15.43 -2.10
N LYS A 167 6.77 16.16 -1.27
CA LYS A 167 6.27 17.50 -1.59
C LYS A 167 6.70 18.47 -0.50
N GLU A 168 7.51 19.44 -0.88
CA GLU A 168 7.84 20.55 0.00
C GLU A 168 6.68 21.54 0.05
N TYR A 169 6.36 21.97 1.27
CA TYR A 169 5.40 23.03 1.52
C TYR A 169 6.16 24.31 1.87
N ILE A 170 6.04 25.30 0.98
CA ILE A 170 6.77 26.57 1.08
C ILE A 170 5.78 27.67 1.44
N VAL A 171 6.01 28.35 2.56
CA VAL A 171 5.22 29.51 3.01
C VAL A 171 6.14 30.71 3.07
N LYS A 172 5.80 31.78 2.34
CA LYS A 172 6.61 33.02 2.26
C LYS A 172 8.07 32.77 1.84
N GLY A 173 8.28 31.87 0.88
CA GLY A 173 9.62 31.53 0.37
C GLY A 173 10.48 30.67 1.31
N LYS A 174 9.94 30.21 2.44
CA LYS A 174 10.62 29.28 3.35
C LYS A 174 9.92 27.92 3.35
N SER A 175 10.69 26.85 3.21
CA SER A 175 10.18 25.50 3.45
C SER A 175 9.77 25.37 4.91
N VAL A 176 8.51 24.98 5.15
CA VAL A 176 7.96 24.80 6.51
C VAL A 176 7.67 23.34 6.83
N ALA A 177 7.50 22.49 5.81
CA ALA A 177 7.28 21.06 5.97
C ALA A 177 7.62 20.32 4.67
N THR A 178 8.04 19.06 4.80
CA THR A 178 8.12 18.11 3.69
C THR A 178 7.11 17.00 3.95
N TYR A 179 6.12 16.88 3.07
CA TYR A 179 5.16 15.78 3.11
C TYR A 179 5.67 14.62 2.28
N ARG A 180 5.52 13.41 2.81
CA ARG A 180 5.85 12.17 2.12
C ARG A 180 4.60 11.32 2.01
N TYR A 181 4.38 10.79 0.83
CA TYR A 181 3.18 10.01 0.51
C TYR A 181 3.51 8.98 -0.55
N PHE A 182 2.75 7.89 -0.59
CA PHE A 182 2.89 6.91 -1.67
C PHE A 182 2.39 7.51 -2.99
N PRO A 183 2.92 7.07 -4.14
CA PRO A 183 2.34 7.41 -5.44
C PRO A 183 0.81 7.17 -5.45
N ASP A 184 0.07 8.04 -6.14
CA ASP A 184 -1.40 8.02 -6.13
C ASP A 184 -2.03 6.64 -6.46
N PRO A 185 -1.50 5.84 -7.40
CA PRO A 185 -2.05 4.50 -7.64
C PRO A 185 -1.90 3.57 -6.43
N ILE A 186 -0.78 3.63 -5.71
CA ILE A 186 -0.56 2.86 -4.48
C ILE A 186 -1.53 3.31 -3.38
N SER A 187 -1.74 4.63 -3.23
CA SER A 187 -2.72 5.17 -2.29
C SER A 187 -4.13 4.66 -2.60
N THR A 188 -4.49 4.62 -3.89
CA THR A 188 -5.78 4.08 -4.37
C THR A 188 -5.92 2.58 -4.07
N MET A 189 -4.85 1.80 -4.26
CA MET A 189 -4.80 0.39 -3.88
C MET A 189 -5.10 0.22 -2.38
N ILE A 190 -4.39 0.94 -1.51
CA ILE A 190 -4.59 0.87 -0.06
C ILE A 190 -6.03 1.25 0.34
N ASP A 191 -6.59 2.28 -0.30
CA ASP A 191 -7.92 2.80 0.02
C ASP A 191 -9.04 1.87 -0.45
N THR A 192 -8.87 1.21 -1.58
CA THR A 192 -9.83 0.24 -2.12
C THR A 192 -9.75 -1.14 -1.48
N PHE A 193 -8.69 -1.45 -0.72
CA PHE A 193 -8.58 -2.72 -0.02
C PHE A 193 -9.68 -2.90 1.04
N ASN A 194 -10.57 -3.86 0.84
CA ASN A 194 -11.68 -4.16 1.76
C ASN A 194 -12.13 -5.63 1.62
N PHE A 195 -13.04 -6.11 2.48
CA PHE A 195 -13.81 -7.32 2.23
C PHE A 195 -14.69 -7.12 0.99
N ALA A 196 -14.63 -8.07 0.05
CA ALA A 196 -15.25 -7.99 -1.28
C ALA A 196 -16.77 -7.79 -1.29
N THR A 197 -17.44 -8.12 -0.20
CA THR A 197 -18.91 -8.09 -0.08
C THR A 197 -19.43 -6.85 0.64
N ILE A 198 -18.55 -5.96 1.10
CA ILE A 198 -18.94 -4.81 1.95
C ILE A 198 -18.46 -3.54 1.25
N GLN A 199 -19.41 -2.66 0.90
CA GLN A 199 -19.09 -1.33 0.37
C GLN A 199 -18.22 -0.59 1.40
N ASN A 200 -17.22 0.18 0.94
CA ASN A 200 -16.45 1.06 1.81
C ASN A 200 -17.44 1.96 2.59
N PRO A 201 -17.38 1.99 3.94
CA PRO A 201 -18.18 2.96 4.68
C PRO A 201 -17.84 4.37 4.16
N PRO A 202 -18.84 5.27 3.99
CA PRO A 202 -18.57 6.64 3.57
C PRO A 202 -17.65 7.31 4.59
N TYR A 203 -16.59 7.96 4.08
CA TYR A 203 -15.62 8.73 4.86
C TYR A 203 -16.25 10.02 5.42
#